data_AF-A0A8T5ENT5-F1
#
_entry.id   AF-A0A8T5ENT5-F1
#
_cell.length_a   1.000
_cell.length_b   1.000
_cell.length_c   1.000
_cell.angle_alpha   90.00
_cell.angle_beta   90.00
_cell.angle_gamma   90.00
#
_symmetry.space_group_name_H-M   'P 1'
#
loop_
_entity.id
_entity.type
_entity.pdbx_description
1 polymer ?
#
loop_
_entity_poly.entity_id
_entity_poly.type
_entity_poly.pdbx_seq_one_letter_code
_entity_poly.pdbx_strand_id
1 'polypeptide(L)'
;MESDIFDSETKTFVLERNGKEKAVKIKTINSAWNSILSSPTSSGSLYFGPQRENGLHLDFSAWSDGEDDFMTLIEMDGDKVIRESEFNLEKKGLAPAVYTLIDIIERMGSTQ
;
A
#
# COMPACT_ATOMS: atom_id res chain seq x y z
N MET A 1 1.68 16.16 1.42
CA MET A 1 0.91 15.92 0.18
C MET A 1 -0.52 15.58 0.56
N GLU A 2 -1.46 16.46 0.29
CA GLU A 2 -2.90 16.24 0.51
C GLU A 2 -3.64 16.00 -0.81
N SER A 3 -2.94 15.57 -1.87
CA SER A 3 -3.61 15.26 -3.14
C SER A 3 -4.60 14.13 -2.94
N ASP A 4 -5.81 14.34 -3.42
CA ASP A 4 -6.82 13.29 -3.55
C ASP A 4 -6.34 12.26 -4.58
N ILE A 5 -6.66 11.00 -4.31
CA ILE A 5 -6.29 9.83 -5.14
C ILE A 5 -7.44 9.46 -6.08
N PHE A 6 -8.69 9.70 -5.67
CA PHE A 6 -9.90 9.22 -6.36
C PHE A 6 -10.89 10.34 -6.68
N ASP A 7 -10.43 11.45 -7.26
CA ASP A 7 -11.32 12.55 -7.70
C ASP A 7 -12.36 12.97 -6.64
N SER A 8 -11.91 13.24 -5.41
CA SER A 8 -12.73 13.55 -4.22
C SER A 8 -13.52 12.39 -3.58
N GLU A 9 -13.55 11.20 -4.17
CA GLU A 9 -14.15 10.00 -3.60
C GLU A 9 -13.30 9.45 -2.42
N THR A 10 -13.98 8.96 -1.38
CA THR A 10 -13.33 8.18 -0.33
C THR A 10 -13.62 6.70 -0.56
N LYS A 11 -12.57 5.93 -0.86
CA LYS A 11 -12.67 4.49 -1.08
C LYS A 11 -12.34 3.73 0.21
N THR A 12 -13.03 2.61 0.42
CA THR A 12 -12.82 1.75 1.59
C THR A 12 -12.01 0.52 1.18
N PHE A 13 -10.87 0.33 1.83
CA PHE A 13 -9.98 -0.81 1.67
C PHE A 13 -10.01 -1.68 2.93
N VAL A 14 -9.53 -2.91 2.81
CA VAL A 14 -9.30 -3.82 3.93
C VAL A 14 -7.79 -3.97 4.11
N LEU A 15 -7.30 -3.58 5.28
CA LEU A 15 -5.94 -3.84 5.70
C LEU A 15 -5.92 -5.13 6.53
N GLU A 16 -5.16 -6.11 6.07
CA GLU A 16 -4.87 -7.35 6.78
C GLU A 16 -3.45 -7.28 7.36
N ARG A 17 -3.31 -7.61 8.66
CA ARG A 17 -2.02 -7.84 9.31
C ARG A 17 -2.14 -8.95 10.34
N ASN A 18 -1.30 -9.98 10.26
CA ASN A 18 -1.20 -11.05 11.25
C ASN A 18 -2.55 -11.75 11.56
N GLY A 19 -3.34 -12.02 10.52
CA GLY A 19 -4.68 -12.60 10.59
C GLY A 19 -5.76 -11.62 11.10
N LYS A 20 -5.46 -10.33 11.25
CA LYS A 20 -6.39 -9.32 11.74
C LYS A 20 -6.70 -8.30 10.67
N GLU A 21 -7.97 -7.98 10.55
CA GLU A 21 -8.46 -7.08 9.51
C GLU A 21 -9.00 -5.78 10.09
N LYS A 22 -8.80 -4.72 9.32
CA LYS A 22 -9.35 -3.41 9.61
C LYS A 22 -9.77 -2.73 8.31
N ALA A 23 -10.99 -2.22 8.29
CA ALA A 23 -11.42 -1.31 7.23
C ALA A 23 -10.64 0.01 7.34
N VAL A 24 -10.03 0.46 6.24
CA VAL A 24 -9.31 1.73 6.14
C VAL A 24 -9.92 2.59 5.05
N LYS A 25 -10.10 3.87 5.33
CA LYS A 25 -10.68 4.84 4.40
C LYS A 25 -9.55 5.62 3.75
N ILE A 26 -9.44 5.51 2.43
CA ILE A 26 -8.40 6.17 1.65
C ILE A 26 -9.05 7.20 0.74
N LYS A 27 -8.61 8.45 0.91
CA LYS A 27 -9.00 9.59 0.07
C LYS A 27 -7.77 10.29 -0.50
N THR A 28 -6.76 10.51 0.34
CA THR A 28 -5.54 11.26 0.03
C THR A 28 -4.30 10.39 0.07
N ILE A 29 -3.22 10.85 -0.57
CA ILE A 29 -1.87 10.29 -0.47
C ILE A 29 -1.49 10.00 0.99
N ASN A 30 -1.72 10.97 1.87
CA ASN A 30 -1.37 10.84 3.27
C ASN A 30 -2.19 9.74 3.97
N SER A 31 -3.48 9.61 3.64
CA SER A 31 -4.31 8.53 4.20
C SER A 31 -3.88 7.14 3.72
N ALA A 32 -3.42 7.01 2.47
CA ALA A 32 -2.86 5.77 1.95
C ALA A 32 -1.56 5.39 2.67
N TRP A 33 -0.60 6.31 2.73
CA TRP A 33 0.69 6.09 3.39
C TRP A 33 0.53 5.72 4.87
N ASN A 34 -0.24 6.51 5.61
CA ASN A 34 -0.45 6.27 7.05
C ASN A 34 -1.25 4.99 7.35
N SER A 35 -2.02 4.50 6.38
CA SER A 35 -2.75 3.22 6.57
C SER A 35 -1.76 2.04 6.63
N ILE A 36 -0.72 2.05 5.80
CA ILE A 36 0.22 0.93 5.71
C ILE A 36 1.49 1.11 6.54
N LEU A 37 1.84 2.33 6.95
CA LEU A 37 3.00 2.60 7.81
C LEU A 37 2.59 3.09 9.19
N SER A 38 2.33 2.14 10.09
CA SER A 38 2.04 2.43 11.50
C SER A 38 3.24 2.23 12.44
N SER A 39 4.36 1.72 11.93
CA SER A 39 5.55 1.35 12.69
C SER A 39 6.77 1.25 11.73
N PRO A 40 8.01 1.50 12.20
CA PRO A 40 9.24 1.31 11.43
C PRO A 40 9.37 -0.11 10.85
N THR A 41 8.83 -1.09 11.57
CA THR A 41 8.61 -2.44 11.06
C THR A 41 7.11 -2.66 10.88
N SER A 42 6.69 -2.92 9.66
CA SER A 42 5.29 -3.25 9.37
C SER A 42 5.18 -4.07 8.10
N SER A 43 4.31 -5.07 8.12
CA SER A 43 3.95 -5.81 6.91
C SER A 43 2.47 -6.12 6.93
N GLY A 44 1.93 -6.45 5.76
CA GLY A 44 0.55 -6.84 5.59
C GLY A 44 0.10 -6.71 4.16
N SER A 45 -1.21 -6.83 3.98
CA SER A 45 -1.84 -6.77 2.68
C SER A 45 -2.98 -5.75 2.69
N LEU A 46 -3.12 -5.00 1.61
CA LEU A 46 -4.18 -4.03 1.39
C LEU A 46 -5.04 -4.50 0.22
N TYR A 47 -6.34 -4.67 0.46
CA TYR A 47 -7.32 -5.15 -0.52
C TYR A 47 -8.36 -4.08 -0.80
N PHE A 48 -8.86 -4.01 -2.03
CA PHE A 48 -9.99 -3.18 -2.38
C PHE A 48 -11.30 -3.99 -2.38
N GLY A 49 -12.25 -3.63 -1.50
CA GLY A 49 -13.52 -4.35 -1.37
C GLY A 49 -13.42 -5.75 -0.75
N PRO A 50 -14.50 -6.56 -0.80
CA PRO A 50 -14.56 -7.90 -0.20
C PRO A 50 -13.91 -9.00 -1.07
N GLN A 51 -13.45 -8.69 -2.30
CA GLN A 51 -12.88 -9.66 -3.23
C GLN A 51 -11.39 -9.84 -2.96
N ARG A 52 -11.03 -10.82 -2.12
CA ARG A 52 -9.64 -11.06 -1.70
C ARG A 52 -8.90 -12.04 -2.60
N GLU A 53 -9.59 -13.07 -3.06
CA GLU A 53 -8.96 -14.21 -3.73
C GLU A 53 -8.80 -13.98 -5.24
N ASN A 54 -9.55 -13.04 -5.82
CA ASN A 54 -9.52 -12.73 -7.24
C ASN A 54 -9.57 -11.21 -7.39
N GLY A 55 -8.43 -10.56 -7.59
CA GLY A 55 -8.34 -9.13 -7.77
C GLY A 55 -7.00 -8.53 -7.38
N LEU A 56 -6.79 -7.30 -7.86
CA LEU A 56 -5.61 -6.52 -7.55
C LEU A 56 -5.53 -6.20 -6.05
N HIS A 57 -4.39 -6.52 -5.45
CA HIS A 57 -4.08 -6.13 -4.08
C HIS A 57 -2.60 -5.78 -3.93
N LEU A 58 -2.28 -5.19 -2.78
CA LEU A 58 -0.93 -4.78 -2.42
C LEU A 58 -0.46 -5.58 -1.22
N ASP A 59 0.62 -6.33 -1.38
CA ASP A 59 1.42 -6.80 -0.26
C ASP A 59 2.54 -5.79 0.01
N PHE A 60 2.78 -5.49 1.28
CA PHE A 60 3.83 -4.56 1.66
C PHE A 60 4.61 -5.06 2.86
N SER A 61 5.86 -4.61 2.91
CA SER A 61 6.70 -4.75 4.09
C SER A 61 7.59 -3.51 4.23
N ALA A 62 7.88 -3.15 5.48
CA ALA A 62 8.82 -2.11 5.88
C ALA A 62 9.68 -2.68 7.00
N TRP A 63 10.99 -2.48 6.89
CA TRP A 63 11.99 -3.01 7.81
C TRP A 63 13.23 -2.12 7.80
N SER A 64 14.09 -2.29 8.80
CA SER A 64 15.37 -1.58 8.89
C SER A 64 16.51 -2.59 8.74
N ASP A 65 17.58 -2.18 8.05
CA ASP A 65 18.86 -2.89 8.01
C ASP A 65 19.98 -1.91 8.35
N GLY A 66 20.49 -2.03 9.58
CA GLY A 66 21.43 -1.06 10.14
C GLY A 66 20.78 0.31 10.37
N GLU A 67 21.33 1.34 9.72
CA GLU A 67 20.84 2.72 9.76
C GLU A 67 19.86 3.04 8.62
N ASP A 68 19.66 2.10 7.69
CA ASP A 68 18.81 2.30 6.52
C ASP A 68 17.41 1.69 6.74
N ASP A 69 16.38 2.47 6.46
CA ASP A 69 15.00 1.98 6.38
C ASP A 69 14.64 1.57 4.95
N PHE A 70 13.90 0.48 4.82
CA PHE A 70 13.48 -0.11 3.55
C PHE A 70 11.98 -0.34 3.50
N MET A 71 11.46 -0.40 2.27
CA MET A 71 10.08 -0.77 1.99
C MET A 71 9.99 -1.59 0.70
N THR A 72 9.29 -2.71 0.75
CA THR A 72 8.87 -3.45 -0.44
C THR A 72 7.37 -3.28 -0.64
N LEU A 73 7.00 -3.00 -1.88
CA LEU A 73 5.63 -2.96 -2.37
C LEU A 73 5.49 -4.01 -3.48
N ILE A 74 4.55 -4.92 -3.31
CA ILE A 74 4.26 -6.01 -4.24
C ILE A 74 2.82 -5.88 -4.71
N GLU A 75 2.65 -5.56 -5.99
CA GLU A 75 1.36 -5.60 -6.65
C GLU A 75 1.04 -7.04 -7.05
N MET A 76 -0.12 -7.50 -6.62
CA MET A 76 -0.60 -8.88 -6.75
C MET A 76 -1.92 -8.91 -7.52
N ASP A 77 -2.17 -9.97 -8.28
CA ASP A 77 -3.47 -10.32 -8.86
C ASP A 77 -3.81 -11.76 -8.49
N GLY A 78 -4.65 -11.92 -7.45
CA GLY A 78 -4.72 -13.18 -6.71
C GLY A 78 -3.32 -13.62 -6.25
N ASP A 79 -2.95 -14.88 -6.47
CA ASP A 79 -1.64 -15.40 -6.05
C ASP A 79 -0.47 -15.00 -6.97
N LYS A 80 -0.72 -14.20 -8.02
CA LYS A 80 0.29 -13.84 -9.00
C LYS A 80 0.92 -12.49 -8.68
N VAL A 81 2.25 -12.47 -8.55
CA VAL A 81 3.03 -11.22 -8.54
C VAL A 81 2.96 -10.55 -9.91
N ILE A 82 2.43 -9.33 -9.94
CA ILE A 82 2.42 -8.45 -11.12
C ILE A 82 3.69 -7.61 -11.15
N ARG A 83 4.04 -7.01 -10.01
CA ARG A 83 5.23 -6.16 -9.88
C ARG A 83 5.72 -6.16 -8.44
N GLU A 84 7.04 -6.21 -8.28
CA GLU A 84 7.71 -6.04 -7.00
C GLU A 84 8.65 -4.83 -7.07
N SER A 85 8.70 -4.02 -6.03
CA SER A 85 9.58 -2.86 -5.95
C SER A 85 10.07 -2.63 -4.54
N GLU A 86 11.40 -2.59 -4.37
CA GLU A 86 12.07 -2.28 -3.10
C GLU A 86 12.65 -0.86 -3.12
N PHE A 87 12.49 -0.15 -2.01
CA PHE A 87 12.92 1.22 -1.82
C PHE A 87 13.75 1.35 -0.54
N ASN A 88 14.95 1.88 -0.65
CA ASN A 88 15.71 2.39 0.50
C ASN A 88 15.22 3.81 0.81
N LEU A 89 14.44 3.94 1.88
CA LEU A 89 13.75 5.15 2.29
C LEU A 89 14.71 6.21 2.81
N GLU A 90 15.81 5.81 3.45
CA GLU A 90 16.83 6.72 3.99
C GLU A 90 17.64 7.38 2.85
N LYS A 91 18.13 6.59 1.90
CA LYS A 91 18.99 7.07 0.82
C LYS A 91 18.25 7.74 -0.33
N LYS A 92 17.04 7.26 -0.67
CA LYS A 92 16.27 7.77 -1.81
C LYS A 92 15.12 8.69 -1.41
N GLY A 93 14.86 8.81 -0.11
CA GLY A 93 13.68 9.49 0.42
C GLY A 93 12.39 8.70 0.20
N LEU A 94 11.30 9.19 0.79
CA LEU A 94 10.00 8.51 0.76
C LEU A 94 9.28 8.61 -0.59
N ALA A 95 9.60 9.63 -1.39
CA ALA A 95 8.80 9.98 -2.57
C ALA A 95 8.65 8.82 -3.59
N PRO A 96 9.70 8.05 -3.96
CA PRO A 96 9.55 6.94 -4.90
C PRO A 96 8.62 5.84 -4.41
N ALA A 97 8.70 5.49 -3.12
CA ALA A 97 7.81 4.51 -2.48
C ALA A 97 6.37 5.03 -2.45
N VAL A 98 6.17 6.30 -2.07
CA VAL A 98 4.86 6.95 -2.04
C VAL A 98 4.21 6.97 -3.43
N TYR A 99 4.94 7.35 -4.48
CA TYR A 99 4.39 7.37 -5.84
C TYR A 99 3.99 5.97 -6.32
N THR A 100 4.82 4.96 -6.04
CA THR A 100 4.51 3.56 -6.42
C THR A 100 3.30 3.04 -5.64
N LEU A 101 3.20 3.37 -4.35
CA LEU A 101 2.04 3.03 -3.51
C LEU A 101 0.74 3.61 -4.08
N ILE A 102 0.74 4.90 -4.42
CA ILE A 102 -0.44 5.58 -4.95
C ILE A 102 -0.86 4.96 -6.27
N ASP A 103 0.09 4.75 -7.18
CA ASP A 103 -0.16 4.14 -8.50
C ASP A 103 -0.83 2.75 -8.39
N ILE A 104 -0.39 1.91 -7.44
CA ILE A 104 -1.02 0.62 -7.17
C ILE A 104 -2.44 0.81 -6.59
N ILE A 105 -2.60 1.67 -5.58
CA ILE A 105 -3.89 1.93 -4.93
C ILE A 105 -4.92 2.50 -5.91
N GLU A 106 -4.50 3.39 -6.81
CA GLU A 106 -5.34 3.93 -7.89
C GLU A 106 -5.84 2.82 -8.80
N ARG A 107 -4.94 1.94 -9.26
CA ARG A 107 -5.32 0.77 -10.08
C ARG A 107 -6.30 -0.14 -9.37
N MET A 108 -6.02 -0.51 -8.11
CA MET A 108 -6.91 -1.34 -7.29
C MET A 108 -8.32 -0.74 -7.18
N GLY A 109 -8.41 0.58 -7.00
CA GLY A 109 -9.68 1.29 -6.88
C GLY A 109 -10.40 1.58 -8.19
N SER A 110 -9.73 1.43 -9.35
CA SER A 110 -10.25 1.79 -10.67
C SER A 110 -10.77 0.62 -11.49
N THR A 111 -10.54 -0.63 -11.07
CA THR A 111 -10.97 -1.85 -11.77
C THR A 111 -12.46 -2.17 -11.58
N GLN A 112 -13.36 -1.18 -11.70
CA GLN A 112 -14.82 -1.40 -11.72
C GLN A 112 -15.40 -1.36 -13.13
#